data_AF-A0A9E5QD67-F1
#
_entry.id   AF-A0A9E5QD67-F1
#
_cell.length_a   1.000
_cell.length_b   1.000
_cell.length_c   1.000
_cell.angle_alpha   90.00
_cell.angle_beta   90.00
_cell.angle_gamma   90.00
#
_symmetry.space_group_name_H-M   'P 1'
#
loop_
_entity.id
_entity.type
_entity.pdbx_description
1 polymer ?
#
loop_
_entity_poly.entity_id
_entity_poly.type
_entity_poly.pdbx_seq_one_letter_code
_entity_poly.pdbx_strand_id
1 'polypeptide(L)'
;RKDYLSIGGRFGNRTSQRDSELDYERWTQQDTLRHFFRSIADRERSGAYYAMNMSYQHRFARKKHELTADISFRYGDSDEVTTNELRSHAGG
;
A
#
# COMPACT_ATOMS: atom_id res chain seq x y z
N ARG A 1 -24.52 -28.43 25.40
CA ARG A 1 -23.95 -27.08 25.12
C ARG A 1 -23.08 -27.22 23.87
N LYS A 2 -23.02 -26.19 23.02
CA LYS A 2 -22.37 -26.26 21.72
C LYS A 2 -21.20 -25.29 21.70
N ASP A 3 -20.05 -25.76 21.23
CA ASP A 3 -18.89 -24.91 20.99
C ASP A 3 -19.12 -24.07 19.73
N TYR A 4 -18.62 -22.85 19.75
CA TYR A 4 -18.68 -21.96 18.60
C TYR A 4 -17.30 -21.92 17.93
N LEU A 5 -17.30 -22.18 16.63
CA LEU A 5 -16.13 -22.08 15.77
C LEU A 5 -16.51 -21.24 14.56
N SER A 6 -15.75 -20.18 14.31
CA SER A 6 -15.84 -19.34 13.12
C SER A 6 -14.49 -19.34 12.43
N ILE A 7 -14.49 -19.54 11.12
CA ILE A 7 -13.30 -19.48 10.28
C ILE A 7 -13.63 -18.60 9.08
N GLY A 8 -12.76 -17.64 8.81
CA GLY A 8 -12.89 -16.71 7.69
C GLY A 8 -11.53 -16.45 7.04
N GLY A 9 -11.57 -15.98 5.80
CA GLY A 9 -10.37 -15.60 5.10
C GLY A 9 -10.66 -14.71 3.90
N ARG A 10 -9.64 -13.98 3.46
CA ARG A 10 -9.66 -13.16 2.25
C ARG A 10 -8.33 -13.30 1.53
N PHE A 11 -8.39 -13.29 0.21
CA PHE A 11 -7.22 -13.15 -0.66
C PHE A 11 -7.51 -12.07 -1.70
N GLY A 12 -6.47 -11.44 -2.22
CA GLY A 12 -6.65 -10.45 -3.27
C GLY A 12 -5.32 -9.94 -3.80
N ASN A 13 -5.42 -9.06 -4.79
CA ASN A 13 -4.30 -8.31 -5.34
C ASN A 13 -4.60 -6.81 -5.18
N ARG A 14 -3.58 -5.98 -4.93
CA ARG A 14 -3.70 -4.53 -4.97
C ARG A 14 -2.78 -3.98 -6.07
N THR A 15 -3.25 -2.98 -6.79
CA THR A 15 -2.40 -2.17 -7.70
C THR A 15 -2.69 -0.70 -7.42
N SER A 16 -1.64 0.11 -7.36
CA SER A 16 -1.70 1.56 -7.20
C SER A 16 -0.69 2.20 -8.12
N GLN A 17 -1.13 3.18 -8.90
CA GLN A 17 -0.28 4.02 -9.74
C GLN A 17 -0.39 5.48 -9.27
N ARG A 18 0.72 6.21 -9.32
CA ARG A 18 0.79 7.64 -9.06
C ARG A 18 1.77 8.29 -10.03
N ASP A 19 1.31 9.32 -10.70
CA ASP A 19 2.09 10.20 -11.55
C ASP A 19 2.15 11.62 -10.94
N SER A 20 3.23 12.34 -11.23
CA SER A 20 3.39 13.75 -10.89
C SER A 20 4.24 14.42 -11.96
N GLU A 21 3.73 15.54 -12.48
CA GLU A 21 4.47 16.42 -13.39
C GLU A 21 4.72 17.76 -12.71
N LEU A 22 5.96 18.27 -12.81
CA LEU A 22 6.33 19.57 -12.28
C LEU A 22 7.15 20.35 -13.30
N ASP A 23 6.57 21.43 -13.79
CA ASP A 23 7.27 22.42 -14.62
C ASP A 23 7.89 23.49 -13.72
N TYR A 24 9.18 23.79 -13.92
CA TYR A 24 9.83 24.87 -13.20
C TYR A 24 10.84 25.62 -14.07
N GLU A 25 10.91 26.92 -13.81
CA GLU A 25 11.82 27.84 -14.47
C GLU A 25 12.99 28.16 -13.54
N ARG A 26 14.22 28.12 -14.06
CA ARG A 26 15.44 28.46 -13.32
C ARG A 26 16.18 29.58 -14.05
N TRP A 27 16.44 30.68 -13.34
CA TRP A 27 17.37 31.72 -13.75
C TRP A 27 18.23 32.13 -12.54
N THR A 28 19.40 32.74 -12.79
CA THR A 28 20.27 33.23 -11.71
C THR A 28 20.64 34.69 -11.96
N GLN A 29 21.16 35.40 -10.96
CA GLN A 29 21.64 36.77 -11.16
C GLN A 29 22.85 36.86 -12.11
N GLN A 30 23.61 35.76 -12.28
CA GLN A 30 24.77 35.68 -13.17
C GLN A 30 24.41 35.16 -14.57
N ASP A 31 23.31 34.43 -14.71
CA ASP A 31 22.76 33.94 -15.99
C ASP A 31 21.27 34.29 -16.07
N THR A 32 20.97 35.36 -16.82
CA THR A 32 19.61 35.87 -17.04
C THR A 32 18.81 35.04 -18.03
N LEU A 33 19.42 34.03 -18.68
CA LEU A 33 18.69 33.11 -19.53
C LEU A 33 17.76 32.25 -18.67
N ARG A 34 16.50 32.18 -19.09
CA ARG A 34 15.47 31.35 -18.47
C ARG A 34 15.65 29.92 -18.93
N HIS A 35 15.92 29.01 -18.00
CA HIS A 35 15.98 27.58 -18.27
C HIS A 35 14.68 26.92 -17.83
N PHE A 36 14.02 26.23 -18.76
CA PHE A 36 12.76 25.53 -18.49
C PHE A 36 13.00 24.03 -18.31
N PHE A 37 12.47 23.50 -17.22
CA PHE A 37 12.58 22.10 -16.86
C PHE A 37 11.19 21.50 -16.62
N ARG A 38 11.02 20.25 -17.06
CA ARG A 38 9.87 19.41 -16.76
C ARG A 38 10.33 18.17 -16.02
N SER A 39 9.90 18.02 -14.78
CA SER A 39 10.11 16.82 -13.98
C SER A 39 8.89 15.91 -14.12
N ILE A 40 9.12 14.63 -14.41
CA ILE A 40 8.07 13.60 -14.49
C ILE A 40 8.44 12.52 -13.49
N ALA A 41 7.53 12.21 -12.57
CA ALA A 41 7.70 11.16 -11.58
C ALA A 41 6.56 10.15 -11.67
N ASP A 42 6.90 8.89 -11.89
CA ASP A 42 5.96 7.77 -11.97
C ASP A 42 6.27 6.76 -10.88
N ARG A 43 5.22 6.31 -10.17
CA ARG A 43 5.33 5.29 -9.14
C ARG A 43 4.20 4.26 -9.29
N GLU A 44 4.58 3.01 -9.40
CA GLU A 44 3.67 1.87 -9.44
C GLU A 44 3.96 0.94 -8.28
N ARG A 45 2.89 0.46 -7.63
CA ARG A 45 2.96 -0.50 -6.53
C ARG A 45 1.90 -1.56 -6.69
N SER A 46 2.30 -2.82 -6.69
CA SER A 46 1.39 -3.97 -6.79
C SER A 46 1.72 -5.05 -5.76
N GLY A 47 0.81 -5.99 -5.53
CA GLY A 47 1.14 -7.20 -4.78
C GLY A 47 -0.06 -7.99 -4.30
N ALA A 48 0.12 -9.30 -4.19
CA ALA A 48 -0.89 -10.20 -3.68
C ALA A 48 -0.92 -10.20 -2.14
N TYR A 49 -2.08 -10.52 -1.57
CA TYR A 49 -2.23 -10.70 -0.14
C TYR A 49 -3.17 -11.85 0.19
N TYR A 50 -2.94 -12.47 1.34
CA TYR A 50 -3.86 -13.41 1.97
C TYR A 50 -4.00 -13.10 3.46
N ALA A 51 -5.19 -13.36 4.00
CA ALA A 51 -5.48 -13.26 5.42
C ALA A 51 -6.48 -14.34 5.84
N MET A 52 -6.27 -14.91 7.02
CA MET A 52 -7.16 -15.88 7.64
C MET A 52 -7.46 -15.45 9.08
N ASN A 53 -8.65 -15.77 9.54
CA ASN A 53 -9.10 -15.57 10.91
C ASN A 53 -9.85 -16.82 11.41
N MET A 54 -9.63 -17.17 12.66
CA MET A 54 -10.35 -18.23 13.35
C MET A 54 -10.71 -17.77 14.75
N SER A 55 -11.95 -17.99 15.16
CA SER A 55 -12.46 -17.69 16.50
C SER A 55 -13.11 -18.94 17.08
N TYR A 56 -12.72 -19.29 18.30
CA TYR A 56 -13.24 -20.44 19.05
C TYR A 56 -13.76 -19.99 20.41
N GLN A 57 -14.93 -20.49 20.81
CA GLN A 57 -15.52 -20.22 22.12
C GLN A 57 -16.08 -21.51 22.72
N HIS A 58 -15.65 -21.82 23.94
CA HIS A 58 -16.08 -22.96 24.74
C HIS A 58 -16.63 -22.51 26.08
N ARG A 59 -17.84 -22.97 26.42
CA ARG A 59 -18.50 -22.67 27.71
C ARG A 59 -18.55 -23.91 28.60
N PHE A 60 -17.73 -23.92 29.65
CA PHE A 60 -17.66 -25.03 30.59
C PHE A 60 -18.99 -25.24 31.34
N ALA A 61 -19.29 -26.50 31.67
CA ALA A 61 -20.56 -26.89 32.30
C ALA A 61 -20.75 -26.33 33.73
N ARG A 62 -19.67 -26.17 34.50
CA ARG A 62 -19.68 -25.50 35.81
C ARG A 62 -19.76 -23.99 35.63
N LYS A 63 -20.70 -23.35 36.34
CA LYS A 63 -21.04 -21.92 36.18
C LYS A 63 -19.77 -21.05 36.32
N LYS A 64 -19.59 -20.13 35.35
CA LYS A 64 -18.66 -18.98 35.29
C LYS A 64 -17.34 -19.13 34.52
N HIS A 65 -17.02 -20.26 33.91
CA HIS A 65 -15.81 -20.38 33.07
C HIS A 65 -16.15 -20.40 31.57
N GLU A 66 -15.45 -19.59 30.80
CA GLU A 66 -15.49 -19.53 29.34
C GLU A 66 -14.05 -19.45 28.83
N LEU A 67 -13.76 -20.19 27.75
CA LEU A 67 -12.50 -20.10 27.02
C LEU A 67 -12.80 -19.51 25.64
N THR A 68 -12.12 -18.43 25.29
CA THR A 68 -12.14 -17.81 23.96
C THR A 68 -10.74 -17.82 23.39
N ALA A 69 -10.60 -18.21 22.11
CA ALA A 69 -9.34 -18.17 21.39
C ALA A 69 -9.56 -17.56 20.01
N ASP A 70 -8.73 -16.57 19.67
CA ASP A 70 -8.75 -15.89 18.38
C ASP A 70 -7.38 -15.99 17.74
N ILE A 71 -7.35 -16.45 16.49
CA ILE A 71 -6.14 -16.62 15.68
C ILE A 71 -6.30 -15.80 14.40
N SER A 72 -5.31 -14.97 14.08
CA SER A 72 -5.25 -14.23 12.84
C SER A 72 -3.91 -14.41 12.15
N PHE A 73 -3.94 -14.72 10.86
CA PHE A 73 -2.76 -14.87 10.02
C PHE A 73 -2.87 -13.95 8.80
N ARG A 74 -1.77 -13.28 8.43
CA ARG A 74 -1.72 -12.35 7.30
C ARG A 74 -0.38 -12.45 6.59
N TYR A 75 -0.43 -12.30 5.28
CA TYR A 75 0.74 -12.18 4.41
C TYR A 75 0.40 -11.30 3.23
N GLY A 76 1.41 -10.64 2.71
CA GLY A 76 1.35 -10.07 1.38
C GLY A 76 2.74 -9.86 0.85
N ASP A 77 2.86 -9.94 -0.47
CA ASP A 77 3.99 -9.39 -1.19
C ASP A 77 3.69 -7.94 -1.60
N SER A 78 4.75 -7.22 -1.98
CA SER A 78 4.61 -5.89 -2.56
C SER A 78 5.81 -5.62 -3.45
N ASP A 79 5.54 -5.45 -4.74
CA ASP A 79 6.49 -4.93 -5.71
C ASP A 79 6.26 -3.42 -5.88
N GLU A 80 7.34 -2.65 -6.03
CA GLU A 80 7.30 -1.21 -6.23
C GLU A 80 8.33 -0.77 -7.27
N VAL A 81 7.89 0.01 -8.26
CA VAL A 81 8.74 0.64 -9.27
C VAL A 81 8.56 2.14 -9.19
N THR A 82 9.65 2.89 -9.20
CA THR A 82 9.64 4.36 -9.20
C THR A 82 10.61 4.89 -10.26
N THR A 83 10.12 5.74 -11.14
CA THR A 83 10.88 6.41 -12.20
C THR A 83 10.81 7.92 -11.97
N ASN A 84 11.94 8.61 -12.15
CA ASN A 84 11.98 10.07 -12.11
C ASN A 84 12.83 10.58 -13.27
N GLU A 85 12.24 11.39 -14.14
CA GLU A 85 12.86 11.95 -15.32
C GLU A 85 12.86 13.48 -15.25
N LEU A 86 14.00 14.10 -15.61
CA LEU A 86 14.12 15.54 -15.79
C LEU A 86 14.37 15.85 -17.27
N ARG A 87 13.45 16.57 -17.89
CA ARG A 87 13.56 16.99 -19.28
C ARG A 87 13.82 18.49 -19.32
N SER A 88 14.92 18.90 -19.95
CA SER A 88 15.08 20.30 -20.35
C SER A 88 14.30 20.53 -21.64
N HIS A 89 13.61 21.66 -21.74
CA HIS A 89 13.07 22.12 -23.02
C HIS A 89 13.53 23.54 -23.27
N ALA A 90 14.05 23.80 -24.47
CA ALA A 90 14.33 25.16 -24.89
C ALA A 90 12.98 25.85 -25.12
N GLY A 91 12.62 26.78 -24.24
CA GLY A 91 11.50 27.68 -24.51
C GLY A 91 11.81 28.48 -25.77
N GLY A 92 10.88 28.44 -26.73
CA GLY A 92 10.94 29.25 -27.95
C GLY A 92 10.73 30.74 -27.68
#